data_AF-A0A0W1LDM0-F1
#
_entry.id   AF-A0A0W1LDM0-F1
#
_cell.length_a   1.000
_cell.length_b   1.000
_cell.length_c   1.000
_cell.angle_alpha   90.00
_cell.angle_beta   90.00
_cell.angle_gamma   90.00
#
_symmetry.space_group_name_H-M   'P 1'
#
loop_
_entity.id
_entity.type
_entity.pdbx_description
1 polymer ?
#
loop_
_entity_poly.entity_id
_entity_poly.type
_entity_poly.pdbx_seq_one_letter_code
_entity_poly.pdbx_strand_id
1 'polypeptide(L)' 'MLEQDLREFKCPQQFIQFKLGLKQANLNQQSIKFTLTLAQSTSDIERFLQKYNYHYQLQKQLGLLMVEPRRV' A
#
# COMPACT_ATOMS: atom_id res chain seq x y z
N MET A 1 -11.45 -0.01 8.07
CA MET A 1 -10.08 0.21 7.58
C MET A 1 -9.35 -1.13 7.68
N LEU A 2 -8.81 -1.63 6.58
CA LEU A 2 -7.98 -2.84 6.57
C LEU A 2 -6.56 -2.51 7.01
N GLU A 3 -5.84 -3.51 7.52
CA GLU A 3 -4.44 -3.39 7.88
C GLU A 3 -3.65 -4.55 7.31
N GLN A 4 -2.45 -4.27 6.80
CA GLN A 4 -1.57 -5.30 6.28
C GLN A 4 -0.11 -4.98 6.58
N ASP A 5 0.56 -5.92 7.24
CA ASP A 5 1.99 -5.83 7.47
C ASP A 5 2.75 -6.31 6.23
N LEU A 6 3.63 -5.47 5.70
CA LEU A 6 4.47 -5.77 4.55
C LEU A 6 5.95 -5.93 4.91
N ARG A 7 6.32 -5.84 6.20
CA ARG A 7 7.72 -5.83 6.66
C ARG A 7 8.43 -7.16 6.43
N GLU A 8 7.71 -8.27 6.50
CA GLU A 8 8.27 -9.61 6.30
C GLU A 8 8.58 -9.93 4.84
N PHE A 9 7.97 -9.20 3.90
CA PHE A 9 8.15 -9.45 2.48
C PHE A 9 9.29 -8.60 1.91
N LYS A 10 10.05 -9.18 0.99
CA LYS A 10 11.05 -8.47 0.17
C LYS A 10 10.49 -8.25 -1.23
N CYS A 11 11.09 -7.33 -1.98
CA CYS A 11 10.79 -7.21 -3.41
C CYS A 11 11.16 -8.54 -4.13
N PRO A 12 10.30 -9.11 -5.00
CA PRO A 12 9.02 -8.57 -5.51
C PRO A 12 7.78 -8.93 -4.69
N GLN A 13 7.87 -9.84 -3.73
CA GLN A 13 6.72 -10.31 -2.93
C GLN A 13 6.01 -9.17 -2.20
N GLN A 14 6.73 -8.19 -1.68
CA GLN A 14 6.14 -7.01 -1.02
C GLN A 14 5.15 -6.29 -1.94
N PHE A 15 5.53 -6.08 -3.20
CA PHE A 15 4.69 -5.39 -4.17
C PHE A 15 3.47 -6.22 -4.57
N ILE A 16 3.62 -7.55 -4.64
CA ILE A 16 2.49 -8.48 -4.88
C ILE A 16 1.50 -8.40 -3.71
N GLN A 17 1.99 -8.50 -2.48
CA GLN A 17 1.17 -8.45 -1.27
C GLN A 17 0.45 -7.11 -1.13
N PHE A 18 1.13 -6.00 -1.42
CA PHE A 18 0.52 -4.68 -1.54
C PHE A 18 -0.67 -4.67 -2.52
N LYS A 19 -0.51 -5.21 -3.74
CA LYS A 19 -1.59 -5.25 -4.74
C LYS A 19 -2.78 -6.10 -4.29
N LEU A 20 -2.52 -7.23 -3.63
CA LEU A 20 -3.58 -8.09 -3.10
C LEU A 20 -4.38 -7.37 -1.99
N GLY A 21 -3.69 -6.74 -1.05
CA GLY A 21 -4.31 -5.92 -0.01
C GLY A 21 -5.15 -4.78 -0.58
N LEU A 22 -4.58 -4.05 -1.54
CA LEU A 22 -5.27 -2.94 -2.19
C LEU A 22 -6.50 -3.41 -2.98
N LYS A 23 -6.43 -4.56 -3.65
CA LYS A 23 -7.59 -5.18 -4.32
C LYS A 23 -8.70 -5.49 -3.32
N GLN A 24 -8.37 -6.06 -2.16
CA GLN A 24 -9.34 -6.36 -1.11
C GLN A 24 -9.96 -5.07 -0.52
N ALA A 25 -9.15 -4.04 -0.33
CA ALA A 25 -9.60 -2.72 0.14
C ALA A 25 -10.62 -2.09 -0.83
N ASN A 26 -10.34 -2.16 -2.13
CA ASN A 26 -11.25 -1.69 -3.16
C ASN A 26 -12.55 -2.51 -3.20
N LEU A 27 -12.48 -3.83 -3.14
CA LEU A 27 -13.68 -4.69 -3.12
C LEU A 27 -14.58 -4.37 -1.91
N ASN A 28 -13.96 -4.10 -0.76
CA ASN A 28 -14.67 -3.77 0.48
C ASN A 28 -15.01 -2.28 0.61
N GLN A 29 -14.67 -1.45 -0.38
CA GLN A 29 -14.87 0.01 -0.37
C GLN A 29 -14.39 0.68 0.94
N GLN A 30 -13.23 0.26 1.44
CA GLN A 30 -12.64 0.83 2.66
C GLN A 30 -11.15 1.12 2.49
N SER A 31 -10.63 2.07 3.27
CA SER A 31 -9.20 2.40 3.29
C SER A 31 -8.36 1.24 3.84
N ILE A 32 -7.08 1.23 3.47
CA ILE A 32 -6.10 0.25 3.94
C ILE A 32 -4.82 0.93 4.43
N LYS A 33 -4.30 0.43 5.56
CA LYS A 33 -3.02 0.83 6.16
C LYS A 33 -1.99 -0.28 5.93
N PHE A 34 -0.88 0.05 5.30
CA PHE A 34 0.26 -0.81 5.13
C PHE A 34 1.40 -0.41 6.07
N THR A 35 1.98 -1.40 6.73
CA THR A 35 3.21 -1.24 7.53
C THR A 35 4.40 -1.71 6.71
N LEU A 36 5.42 -0.86 6.58
CA LEU A 36 6.56 -1.02 5.69
C LEU A 36 7.86 -0.95 6.50
N THR A 37 8.90 -1.62 6.01
CA THR A 37 10.25 -1.49 6.59
C THR A 37 10.93 -0.23 6.04
N LEU A 38 11.50 0.60 6.91
CA LEU A 38 12.18 1.84 6.52
C LEU A 38 13.34 1.63 5.54
N ALA A 39 13.99 0.47 5.60
CA ALA A 39 15.09 0.11 4.72
C ALA A 39 14.66 -0.30 3.30
N GLN A 40 13.36 -0.56 3.06
CA GLN A 40 12.87 -1.02 1.77
C GLN A 40 12.33 0.14 0.94
N SER A 41 12.61 0.11 -0.36
CA SER A 41 12.14 1.14 -1.29
C SER A 41 10.64 1.02 -1.53
N THR A 42 9.91 2.12 -1.35
CA THR A 42 8.49 2.25 -1.71
C THR A 42 8.27 2.74 -3.13
N SER A 43 9.32 2.87 -3.95
CA SER A 43 9.26 3.53 -5.26
C SER A 43 8.27 2.88 -6.23
N ASP A 44 8.23 1.55 -6.31
CA ASP A 44 7.28 0.84 -7.17
C ASP A 44 5.83 0.95 -6.68
N ILE A 45 5.64 1.03 -5.36
CA ILE A 45 4.33 1.26 -4.74
C ILE A 45 3.84 2.68 -5.08
N GLU A 46 4.67 3.70 -4.83
CA GLU A 46 4.34 5.09 -5.15
C GLU A 46 4.04 5.28 -6.65
N ARG A 47 4.90 4.72 -7.53
CA ARG A 47 4.69 4.77 -8.98
C ARG A 47 3.37 4.12 -9.40
N PHE A 48 3.01 2.98 -8.79
CA PHE A 48 1.74 2.33 -9.05
C PHE A 48 0.56 3.22 -8.61
N LEU A 49 0.59 3.73 -7.38
CA LEU A 49 -0.48 4.55 -6.83
C LEU A 49 -0.72 5.82 -7.67
N GLN A 50 0.36 6.48 -8.08
CA GLN A 50 0.31 7.65 -8.97
C GLN A 50 -0.24 7.29 -10.35
N LYS A 51 0.25 6.21 -10.98
CA LYS A 51 -0.23 5.76 -12.30
C LYS A 51 -1.73 5.51 -12.33
N TYR A 52 -2.32 5.03 -11.23
CA TYR A 52 -3.74 4.71 -11.13
C TYR A 52 -4.55 5.76 -10.36
N ASN A 53 -3.98 6.94 -10.09
CA ASN A 53 -4.62 8.07 -9.42
C ASN A 53 -5.26 7.71 -8.07
N TYR A 54 -4.59 6.90 -7.26
CA TYR A 54 -5.02 6.66 -5.88
C TYR A 54 -4.77 7.87 -5.00
N HIS A 55 -5.68 8.11 -4.05
CA HIS A 55 -5.44 9.03 -2.94
C HIS A 55 -4.72 8.25 -1.83
N TYR A 56 -3.56 8.74 -1.39
CA TYR A 56 -2.75 8.05 -0.39
C TYR A 56 -1.92 9.04 0.45
N GLN A 57 -1.57 8.60 1.66
CA GLN A 57 -0.66 9.30 2.55
C GLN A 57 0.50 8.38 2.92
N LEU A 58 1.72 8.80 2.62
CA LEU A 58 2.94 8.05 2.95
C LEU A 58 3.73 8.79 4.03
N GLN A 59 3.82 8.17 5.21
CA GLN A 59 4.61 8.66 6.34
C GLN A 59 5.93 7.86 6.40
N LYS A 60 6.90 8.27 5.57
CA LYS A 60 8.17 7.53 5.38
C LYS A 60 8.90 7.26 6.69
N GLN A 61 8.94 8.22 7.60
CA GLN A 61 9.63 8.09 8.90
C GLN A 61 9.01 7.04 9.83
N LEU A 62 7.72 6.74 9.66
CA LEU A 62 6.98 5.78 10.47
C LEU A 62 6.80 4.43 9.77
N GLY A 63 7.22 4.32 8.50
CA GLY A 63 6.98 3.13 7.69
C GLY A 63 5.49 2.87 7.48
N LEU A 64 4.67 3.91 7.37
CA LEU A 64 3.22 3.79 7.22
C LEU A 64 2.75 4.35 5.88
N LEU A 65 1.92 3.58 5.19
CA LEU A 65 1.23 3.99 3.97
C LEU A 65 -0.27 3.75 4.13
N MET A 66 -1.06 4.82 4.05
CA MET A 66 -2.52 4.73 4.01
C MET A 66 -3.00 4.99 2.59
N VAL A 67 -3.92 4.16 2.10
CA VAL A 67 -4.48 4.28 0.75
C VAL A 67 -6.00 4.23 0.82
N GLU A 68 -6.65 5.21 0.20
CA GLU A 68 -8.10 5.25 0.07
C GLU A 68 -8.57 4.28 -1.02
N PRO A 69 -9.75 3.65 -0.86
CA PRO A 69 -10.30 2.77 -1.88
C PRO A 69 -10.67 3.60 -3.11
N ARG A 70 -10.46 3.01 -4.29
CA ARG A 70 -10.88 3.62 -5.54
C ARG A 70 -12.39 3.47 -5.66
N ARG A 71 -13.10 4.61 -5.64
CA ARG A 71 -14.53 4.66 -6.00
C ARG A 71 -14.60 4.46 -7.51
N VAL A 72 -15.21 3.36 -7.93
CA VAL A 72 -15.44 3.02 -9.35
C VAL A 72 -16.77 3.62 -9.78
#